data_AF-A0A523Q6M3-F1
#
_entry.id   AF-A0A523Q6M3-F1
#
_cell.length_a   1.000
_cell.length_b   1.000
_cell.length_c   1.000
_cell.angle_alpha   90.00
_cell.angle_beta   90.00
_cell.angle_gamma   90.00
#
_symmetry.space_group_name_H-M   'P 1'
#
loop_
_entity.id
_entity.type
_entity.pdbx_description
1 polymer ?
#
loop_
_entity_poly.entity_id
_entity_poly.type
_entity_poly.pdbx_seq_one_letter_code
_entity_poly.pdbx_strand_id
1 'polypeptide(L)' 'MGADWRSGLGKQLVEACLQGLATLGIAKSHIDVFRTNTLGQKFWEATGWKVRDDIVRLSFIRGTNENA' A
#
# COMPACT_ATOMS: atom_id res chain seq x y z
N MET A 1 -28.20 -1.85 0.18
CA MET A 1 -27.06 -2.39 0.95
C MET A 1 -25.86 -1.49 0.67
N GLY A 2 -25.49 -0.65 1.63
CA GLY A 2 -24.34 0.23 1.51
C GLY A 2 -23.05 -0.58 1.58
N ALA A 3 -22.05 -0.19 0.79
CA ALA A 3 -20.82 -0.95 0.69
C ALA A 3 -20.00 -0.85 1.99
N ASP A 4 -19.75 -2.01 2.60
CA ASP A 4 -19.15 -2.24 3.94
C ASP A 4 -17.65 -1.89 4.05
N TRP A 5 -17.05 -1.29 3.02
CA TRP A 5 -15.62 -0.93 3.03
C TRP A 5 -15.27 0.19 4.03
N ARG A 6 -16.28 0.82 4.65
CA ARG A 6 -16.12 1.86 5.68
C ARG A 6 -16.09 1.33 7.11
N SER A 7 -16.27 0.02 7.33
CA SER A 7 -16.23 -0.59 8.68
C SER A 7 -14.83 -0.62 9.32
N GLY A 8 -13.81 -0.13 8.61
CA GLY A 8 -12.44 -0.08 9.10
C GLY A 8 -11.68 -1.41 8.95
N LEU A 9 -12.29 -2.41 8.33
CA LEU A 9 -11.67 -3.73 8.11
C LEU A 9 -10.30 -3.63 7.42
N GLY A 10 -10.17 -2.76 6.40
CA GLY A 10 -8.89 -2.55 5.71
C GLY A 10 -7.78 -2.09 6.65
N LYS A 11 -8.07 -1.19 7.59
CA LYS A 11 -7.09 -0.73 8.60
C LYS A 11 -6.70 -1.87 9.54
N GLN A 12 -7.67 -2.67 9.98
CA GLN A 12 -7.42 -3.80 10.89
C GLN A 12 -6.54 -4.87 10.22
N LEU A 13 -6.78 -5.17 8.95
CA LEU A 13 -5.98 -6.11 8.18
C LEU A 13 -4.53 -5.63 8.02
N VAL A 14 -4.34 -4.35 7.68
CA VAL A 14 -2.99 -3.76 7.55
C VAL A 14 -2.25 -3.82 8.88
N GLU A 15 -2.89 -3.45 9.99
CA GLU A 15 -2.28 -3.49 11.32
C GLU A 15 -1.86 -4.91 11.72
N ALA A 16 -2.72 -5.90 11.49
CA ALA A 16 -2.41 -7.30 11.77
C ALA A 16 -1.18 -7.79 10.98
N CYS A 17 -1.09 -7.42 9.69
CA CYS A 17 0.08 -7.74 8.87
C CYS A 17 1.36 -7.06 9.37
N LEU A 18 1.30 -5.75 9.67
CA LEU A 18 2.45 -4.99 10.16
C LEU A 18 2.93 -5.51 11.52
N GLN A 19 2.01 -5.88 12.42
CA GLN A 19 2.35 -6.49 13.69
C GLN A 19 3.07 -7.83 13.50
N GLY A 20 2.59 -8.69 12.58
CA GLY A 20 3.25 -9.95 12.24
C GLY A 20 4.63 -9.76 11.62
N LEU A 21 4.82 -8.75 10.78
CA LEU A 21 6.13 -8.40 10.24
C LEU A 21 7.08 -7.91 11.35
N ALA A 22 6.57 -7.09 12.27
CA ALA A 22 7.35 -6.59 13.40
C ALA A 22 7.82 -7.70 14.35
N THR A 23 7.01 -8.74 14.62
CA THR A 23 7.44 -9.87 15.45
C THR A 23 8.56 -10.70 14.81
N LEU A 24 8.69 -10.65 13.48
CA LEU A 24 9.79 -11.26 12.73
C LEU A 24 11.03 -10.35 12.63
N GLY A 25 11.02 -9.17 13.27
CA GLY A 25 12.10 -8.19 13.19
C GLY A 25 12.11 -7.35 11.91
N ILE A 26 11.04 -7.38 11.11
CA ILE A 26 10.92 -6.59 9.88
C ILE A 26 10.35 -5.22 10.23
N ALA A 27 11.22 -4.21 10.29
CA ALA A 27 10.86 -2.87 10.74
C ALA A 27 10.33 -1.93 9.63
N LYS A 28 10.47 -2.32 8.36
CA LYS A 28 10.13 -1.43 7.23
C LYS A 28 9.42 -2.20 6.14
N SER A 29 8.33 -1.61 5.65
CA SER A 29 7.56 -2.10 4.51
C SER A 29 7.32 -0.96 3.52
N HIS A 30 7.13 -1.33 2.26
CA HIS A 30 6.81 -0.41 1.18
C HIS A 30 5.59 -0.93 0.43
N ILE A 31 4.78 0.00 -0.08
CA ILE A 31 3.61 -0.29 -0.91
C ILE A 31 3.71 0.51 -2.19
N ASP A 32 3.13 -0.03 -3.26
CA ASP A 32 2.91 0.71 -4.50
C ASP A 32 1.43 1.01 -4.65
N VAL A 33 1.13 2.26 -4.96
CA VAL A 33 -0.23 2.73 -5.19
C VAL A 33 -0.22 3.49 -6.50
N PHE A 34 -1.17 3.17 -7.39
CA PHE A 34 -1.31 3.93 -8.63
C PHE A 34 -1.48 5.42 -8.34
N ARG A 35 -0.73 6.26 -9.08
CA ARG A 35 -0.81 7.73 -8.96
C ARG A 35 -2.23 8.26 -9.20
N THR A 36 -3.01 7.56 -10.02
CA THR A 36 -4.40 7.89 -10.33
C THR A 36 -5.39 7.42 -9.26
N ASN A 37 -5.00 6.53 -8.35
CA ASN A 37 -5.85 6.04 -7.27
C ASN A 37 -5.79 6.97 -6.06
N THR A 38 -6.43 8.13 -6.16
CA THR A 38 -6.45 9.16 -5.11
C THR A 38 -7.16 8.69 -3.83
N LEU A 39 -8.16 7.82 -3.95
CA LEU A 39 -8.85 7.24 -2.78
C LEU A 39 -7.92 6.29 -2.01
N GLY A 40 -7.19 5.44 -2.72
CA GLY A 40 -6.18 4.56 -2.13
C GLY A 40 -5.06 5.34 -1.45
N GLN A 41 -4.53 6.38 -2.10
CA GLN A 41 -3.50 7.24 -1.50
C GLN A 41 -3.98 7.84 -0.18
N LYS A 42 -5.19 8.43 -0.15
CA LYS A 42 -5.79 8.96 1.09
C LYS A 42 -5.94 7.91 2.19
N PHE A 43 -6.32 6.68 1.85
CA PHE A 43 -6.40 5.58 2.82
C PHE A 43 -5.03 5.27 3.45
N TRP A 44 -3.98 5.17 2.63
CA TRP A 44 -2.64 4.84 3.12
C TRP A 44 -2.03 5.98 3.95
N GLU A 45 -2.17 7.23 3.52
CA GLU A 45 -1.77 8.39 4.31
C GLU A 45 -2.51 8.43 5.67
N ALA A 46 -3.83 8.19 5.68
CA ALA A 46 -4.62 8.15 6.91
C ALA A 46 -4.27 6.97 7.84
N THR A 47 -3.61 5.93 7.33
CA THR A 47 -3.10 4.80 8.12
C THR A 47 -1.63 4.95 8.51
N GLY A 48 -1.05 6.15 8.33
CA GLY A 48 0.29 6.50 8.81
C GLY A 48 1.42 6.24 7.81
N TRP A 49 1.09 5.79 6.60
CA TRP A 49 2.08 5.63 5.53
C TRP A 49 2.50 7.00 4.98
N LYS A 50 3.77 7.11 4.61
CA LYS A 50 4.34 8.34 4.07
C LYS A 50 4.63 8.18 2.59
N VAL A 51 4.13 9.13 1.78
CA VAL A 51 4.54 9.28 0.38
C VAL A 51 6.04 9.57 0.35
N ARG A 52 6.75 8.90 -0.56
CA ARG A 52 8.18 9.10 -0.79
C ARG A 52 8.39 9.96 -2.03
N ASP A 53 9.02 11.11 -1.85
CA ASP A 53 9.44 12.04 -2.89
C ASP A 53 10.93 11.90 -3.24
N ASP A 54 11.68 11.19 -2.40
CA ASP A 54 13.11 10.92 -2.54
C ASP A 54 13.44 9.70 -3.41
N ILE A 55 12.43 8.92 -3.81
CA ILE A 55 12.59 7.66 -4.54
C ILE A 55 11.70 7.67 -5.78
N VAL A 56 12.26 7.28 -6.93
CA VAL A 56 11.52 7.01 -8.16
C VAL A 56 11.35 5.51 -8.37
N ARG A 57 10.14 5.07 -8.70
CA ARG A 57 9.86 3.69 -9.12
C ARG A 57 10.13 3.58 -10.62
N LEU A 58 11.05 2.68 -11.00
CA LEU A 58 11.39 2.40 -12.40
C LEU A 58 11.03 0.93 -12.69
N SER A 59 10.50 0.69 -13.88
CA SER A 59 10.23 -0.66 -14.40
C SER A 59 10.88 -0.80 -15.77
N PHE A 60 11.41 -1.98 -16.08
CA PHE A 60 11.94 -2.31 -17.39
C PHE A 60 11.35 -3.64 -17.84
N ILE A 61 10.58 -3.61 -18.92
CA ILE A 61 9.89 -4.78 -19.45
C ILE A 61 10.67 -5.28 -20.67
N ARG A 62 11.07 -6.56 -20.67
CA ARG A 62 11.58 -7.24 -21.86
C ARG A 62 10.44 -8.03 -22.51
N GLY A 63 9.99 -7.60 -23.70
CA GLY A 63 8.89 -8.23 -24.42
C GLY A 63 7.58 -7.45 -24.31
N THR A 64 6.48 -8.04 -24.78
CA THR A 64 5.19 -7.33 -24.98
C THR A 64 4.21 -7.41 -23.81
N ASN A 65 4.64 -7.77 -22.61
CA ASN A 65 3.74 -7.91 -21.47
C ASN A 65 3.69 -6.63 -20.62
N GLU A 66 2.60 -5.87 -20.74
CA GLU A 66 2.40 -4.57 -20.09
C GLU A 66 2.29 -4.63 -18.55
N ASN A 67 2.11 -5.83 -17.98
CA ASN A 67 1.96 -6.06 -16.53
C ASN A 67 3.13 -6.85 -15.90
N ALA A 68 4.27 -6.97 -16.57
CA ALA A 68 5.47 -7.64 -16.04
C ALA A 68 6.29 -6.75 -15.10
#